data_AF-A0A5B0HD33-F1
#
_entry.id   AF-A0A5B0HD33-F1
#
_cell.length_a   1.000
_cell.length_b   1.000
_cell.length_c   1.000
_cell.angle_alpha   90.00
_cell.angle_beta   90.00
_cell.angle_gamma   90.00
#
_symmetry.space_group_name_H-M   'P 1'
#
loop_
_entity.id
_entity.type
_entity.pdbx_description
1 polymer ?
#
loop_
_entity_poly.entity_id
_entity_poly.type
_entity_poly.pdbx_seq_one_letter_code
_entity_poly.pdbx_strand_id
1 'polypeptide(L)' 'MASRLMSPGDLVEITGKRRYSKQAEWFKDQFGVTVTQRDDRSIVMTWSTYEALAARKVGLATNGDGPGIVELCFD' A
#
# COMPACT_ATOMS: atom_id res chain seq x y z
N MET A 1 -17.04 -4.81 1.53
CA MET A 1 -15.69 -5.42 1.70
C MET A 1 -14.95 -4.58 2.71
N ALA A 2 -14.26 -5.20 3.67
CA ALA A 2 -13.92 -4.56 4.94
C ALA A 2 -12.96 -3.37 4.77
N SER A 3 -13.45 -2.17 5.07
CA SER A 3 -12.69 -0.91 5.25
C SER A 3 -11.74 -0.95 6.46
N ARG A 4 -11.29 -2.15 6.85
CA ARG A 4 -10.44 -2.38 8.01
C ARG A 4 -9.06 -1.81 7.72
N LEU A 5 -8.63 -0.90 8.59
CA LEU A 5 -7.26 -0.41 8.60
C LEU A 5 -6.29 -1.58 8.82
N MET A 6 -5.22 -1.64 8.06
CA MET A 6 -4.16 -2.61 8.27
C MET A 6 -3.41 -2.26 9.57
N SER A 7 -3.17 -3.27 10.39
CA SER A 7 -2.33 -3.14 11.57
C SER A 7 -0.86 -3.20 11.12
N PRO A 8 0.08 -2.69 11.93
CA PRO A 8 1.50 -2.86 11.66
C PRO A 8 1.91 -4.34 11.55
N GLY A 9 1.21 -5.25 12.25
CA GLY A 9 1.41 -6.70 12.11
C GLY A 9 1.08 -7.21 10.70
N ASP A 10 -0.09 -6.86 10.17
CA ASP A 10 -0.51 -7.25 8.82
C ASP A 10 0.49 -6.75 7.76
N LEU A 11 0.99 -5.51 7.92
CA LEU A 11 2.00 -4.94 7.03
C LEU A 11 3.32 -5.71 7.10
N VAL A 12 3.72 -6.22 8.26
CA VAL A 12 4.93 -7.07 8.39
C VAL A 12 4.72 -8.40 7.68
N GLU A 13 3.52 -9.00 7.77
CA GLU A 13 3.22 -10.27 7.10
C GLU A 13 3.25 -10.13 5.58
N ILE A 14 2.72 -9.03 5.03
CA ILE A 14 2.71 -8.79 3.58
C ILE A 14 4.10 -8.43 3.04
N THR A 15 4.78 -7.50 3.71
CA THR A 15 6.04 -6.95 3.20
C THR A 15 7.27 -7.77 3.62
N GLY A 16 7.14 -8.59 4.67
CA GLY A 16 8.26 -9.24 5.34
C GLY A 16 9.23 -8.27 6.04
N LYS A 17 8.89 -6.98 6.16
CA LYS A 17 9.78 -5.94 6.73
C LYS A 17 9.21 -5.40 8.03
N ARG A 18 10.08 -5.24 9.04
CA ARG A 18 9.72 -4.66 10.35
C ARG A 18 9.87 -3.15 10.45
N ARG A 19 10.66 -2.53 9.56
CA ARG A 19 10.90 -1.09 9.55
C ARG A 19 9.93 -0.40 8.60
N TYR A 20 9.19 0.61 9.07
CA TYR A 20 8.18 1.30 8.26
C TYR A 20 8.75 1.94 6.99
N SER A 21 9.95 2.53 7.05
CA SER A 21 10.62 3.05 5.85
C SER A 21 10.89 1.95 4.82
N LYS A 22 11.27 0.74 5.26
CA LYS A 22 11.51 -0.41 4.37
C LYS A 22 10.21 -0.98 3.81
N GLN A 23 9.11 -0.90 4.57
CA GLN A 23 7.78 -1.24 4.07
C GLN A 23 7.35 -0.27 2.97
N ALA A 24 7.55 1.05 3.17
CA ALA A 24 7.22 2.06 2.17
C ALA A 24 8.06 1.91 0.89
N GLU A 25 9.37 1.65 1.02
CA GLU A 25 10.24 1.31 -0.11
C GLU A 25 9.75 0.05 -0.84
N TRP A 26 9.30 -0.97 -0.10
CA TRP A 26 8.76 -2.19 -0.69
C TRP A 26 7.49 -1.93 -1.51
N PHE A 27 6.58 -1.07 -1.05
CA PHE A 27 5.39 -0.70 -1.83
C PHE A 27 5.76 0.04 -3.13
N LYS A 28 6.78 0.90 -3.07
CA LYS A 28 7.31 1.57 -4.25
C LYS A 28 7.96 0.61 -5.24
N ASP A 29 8.71 -0.37 -4.74
CA ASP A 29 9.36 -1.40 -5.57
C ASP A 29 8.34 -2.36 -6.20
N GLN A 30 7.36 -2.82 -5.43
CA GLN A 30 6.42 -3.85 -5.87
C GLN A 30 5.22 -3.33 -6.67
N PHE A 31 4.82 -2.08 -6.44
CA PHE A 31 3.61 -1.49 -7.03
C PHE A 31 3.86 -0.13 -7.69
N GLY A 32 5.07 0.45 -7.56
CA GLY A 32 5.35 1.79 -8.08
C GLY A 32 4.67 2.93 -7.32
N VAL A 33 4.09 2.65 -6.13
CA VAL A 33 3.29 3.62 -5.37
C VAL A 33 4.04 4.13 -4.14
N THR A 34 3.82 5.41 -3.84
CA THR A 34 4.28 5.99 -2.57
C THR A 34 3.12 5.93 -1.58
N VAL A 35 3.30 5.17 -0.50
CA VAL A 35 2.28 5.01 0.54
C VAL A 35 2.30 6.18 1.52
N THR A 36 1.11 6.62 1.92
CA THR A 36 0.94 7.68 2.92
C THR A 36 1.38 7.18 4.30
N GLN A 37 2.18 8.00 4.97
CA GLN A 37 2.67 7.75 6.33
C GLN A 37 2.12 8.83 7.26
N ARG A 38 1.85 8.46 8.51
CA ARG A 38 1.57 9.41 9.60
C ARG A 38 2.85 10.10 10.07
N ASP A 39 2.71 11.11 10.93
CA ASP A 39 3.84 11.78 11.60
C ASP A 39 4.76 10.81 12.38
N ASP A 40 4.23 9.69 12.87
CA ASP A 40 4.99 8.62 13.54
C ASP A 40 5.70 7.66 12.56
N ARG A 41 5.61 7.94 11.24
CA ARG A 41 6.11 7.13 10.12
C ARG A 41 5.41 5.78 9.95
N SER A 42 4.32 5.51 10.67
CA SER A 42 3.51 4.32 10.41
C SER A 42 2.76 4.47 9.08
N ILE A 43 2.64 3.37 8.34
CA ILE A 43 1.89 3.35 7.08
C ILE A 43 0.40 3.24 7.41
N VAL A 44 -0.39 4.13 6.80
CA VAL A 44 -1.85 4.11 6.91
C VAL A 44 -2.42 3.59 5.61
N MET A 45 -2.96 2.37 5.65
CA MET A 45 -3.59 1.75 4.50
C MET A 45 -4.72 0.84 4.95
N THR A 46 -5.79 0.75 4.16
CA THR A 46 -6.86 -0.23 4.40
C THR A 46 -6.60 -1.51 3.63
N TRP A 47 -7.17 -2.62 4.10
CA TRP A 47 -7.12 -3.89 3.38
C TRP A 47 -7.71 -3.76 1.96
N SER A 48 -8.80 -3.01 1.78
CA SER A 48 -9.39 -2.77 0.46
C SER A 48 -8.45 -2.01 -0.48
N THR A 49 -7.68 -1.04 0.03
CA THR A 49 -6.63 -0.35 -0.76
C THR A 49 -5.54 -1.32 -1.20
N TYR A 50 -5.08 -2.19 -0.29
CA TYR A 50 -4.09 -3.21 -0.64
C TYR A 50 -4.62 -4.19 -1.69
N GLU A 51 -5.85 -4.69 -1.52
CA GLU A 51 -6.48 -5.58 -2.51
C GLU A 51 -6.61 -4.90 -3.88
N ALA A 52 -6.95 -3.61 -3.93
CA ALA A 52 -6.97 -2.86 -5.18
C ALA A 52 -5.57 -2.74 -5.81
N LEU A 53 -4.52 -2.50 -5.01
CA LEU A 53 -3.13 -2.49 -5.49
C LEU A 53 -2.67 -3.87 -5.99
N ALA A 54 -3.04 -4.95 -5.27
CA ALA A 54 -2.75 -6.33 -5.65
C ALA A 54 -3.50 -6.75 -6.91
N ALA A 55 -4.79 -6.43 -7.01
CA ALA A 55 -5.60 -6.66 -8.19
C ALA A 55 -5.08 -5.86 -9.39
N ARG A 56 -4.64 -4.60 -9.18
CA ARG A 56 -3.92 -3.85 -10.20
C ARG A 56 -2.66 -4.61 -10.58
N LYS A 57 -1.76 -5.00 -9.68
CA LYS A 57 -0.54 -5.74 -10.04
C LYS A 57 -0.78 -7.04 -10.81
N VAL A 58 -1.80 -7.82 -10.44
CA VAL A 58 -2.18 -9.05 -11.13
C VAL A 58 -2.86 -8.75 -12.48
N GLY A 59 -3.63 -7.66 -12.58
CA GLY A 59 -4.29 -7.18 -13.80
C GLY A 59 -3.44 -6.30 -14.72
N LEU A 60 -2.31 -5.77 -14.23
CA LEU A 60 -1.36 -4.88 -14.91
C LEU A 60 -0.37 -5.65 -15.81
N ALA A 61 -0.68 -6.91 -16.14
CA ALA A 61 -0.31 -7.47 -17.43
C ALA A 61 -1.21 -6.94 -18.57
N THR A 62 -2.23 -6.14 -18.25
CA THR A 62 -3.14 -5.53 -19.23
C THR A 62 -3.31 -4.03 -18.93
N ASN A 63 -2.54 -3.23 -19.69
CA ASN A 63 -2.63 -1.78 -19.88
C ASN A 63 -1.98 -0.91 -18.79
N GLY A 64 -0.88 -0.28 -19.20
CA GLY A 64 -0.06 0.58 -18.37
C GLY A 64 -0.61 1.97 -18.12
N ASP A 65 0.30 2.75 -17.51
CA ASP A 65 0.35 4.21 -17.35
C ASP A 65 0.20 4.74 -15.89
N GLY A 66 1.30 5.33 -15.41
CA GLY A 66 1.30 6.37 -14.36
C GLY A 66 1.58 5.95 -12.90
N PRO A 67 2.52 6.62 -12.18
CA PRO A 67 2.66 6.51 -10.74
C PRO A 67 1.45 7.13 -10.04
N GLY A 68 0.47 6.31 -9.71
CA GLY A 68 -0.73 6.73 -8.96
C GLY A 68 -0.36 7.11 -7.53
N ILE A 69 -0.36 8.41 -7.24
CA ILE A 69 -0.48 8.94 -5.88
C ILE A 69 -1.85 8.49 -5.37
N VAL A 70 -1.88 7.54 -4.44
CA VAL A 70 -3.09 7.13 -3.74
C VAL A 70 -3.43 8.22 -2.71
N GLU A 71 -4.11 9.26 -3.17
CA GLU A 71 -4.73 10.27 -2.31
C GLU A 71 -5.98 9.63 -1.69
N LEU A 72 -5.86 9.26 -0.42
CA LEU A 72 -6.95 8.68 0.36
C LEU A 72 -7.87 9.83 0.79
N CYS A 73 -9.03 9.99 0.12
CA CYS A 73 -10.11 10.88 0.54
C CYS A 73 -10.50 10.58 1.99
N PHE A 74 -10.41 11.60 2.85
CA PHE A 74 -11.12 11.67 4.12
C PHE A 74 -12.36 12.56 3.90
N ASP A 75 -13.55 11.99 4.09
CA ASP A 75 -14.79 12.72 4.41
C ASP A 75 -14.95 12.77 5.93
#